data_AF-A0A7X7CTC7-F1
#
_entry.id   AF-A0A7X7CTC7-F1
#
_cell.length_a   1.000
_cell.length_b   1.000
_cell.length_c   1.000
_cell.angle_alpha   90.00
_cell.angle_beta   90.00
_cell.angle_gamma   90.00
#
_symmetry.space_group_name_H-M   'P 1'
#
loop_
_entity.id
_entity.type
_entity.pdbx_description
1 polymer ?
#
loop_
_entity_poly.entity_id
_entity_poly.type
_entity_poly.pdbx_seq_one_letter_code
_entity_poly.pdbx_strand_id
1 'polypeptide(L)'
;AGVDRFAFCGVSMGGAIGMHLGIHHAGRLSRLMLCNTAPSFPRDVFDARIRTIREGGMQAVADGVLQRFFTEAFRRRNDGVLASVRSTLLALDPQGYAACCAAVRDTALEADLGRITTPTLVLVGDHDQSTPPERGRAIAAAIAGAQVAALPTAHLPHPEQPSAFVDLAVPFLLGEALPNCNGPLDRAGPRAAETHAQATERGLARRRRTLGAAHVDRRVAEHDPFTADFQQLITRYAWDEIWNRPALDPRTRRLLVLAMMAVLGRWEEYEMHVAAGFAAELQAAELKEVLLMAAIYAGVPVANTGFGLARRHLQPTPRPAAEP
;
A
#
# COMPACT_ATOMS: atom_id res chain seq x y z
N ALA A 1 -13.88 27.02 5.17
CA ALA A 1 -12.71 26.27 4.66
C ALA A 1 -13.19 25.30 3.60
N GLY A 2 -12.63 25.36 2.39
CA GLY A 2 -12.94 24.44 1.30
C GLY A 2 -11.63 24.03 0.61
N VAL A 3 -11.61 22.87 -0.04
CA VAL A 3 -10.44 22.42 -0.79
C VAL A 3 -10.51 23.03 -2.19
N ASP A 4 -9.71 24.07 -2.44
CA ASP A 4 -9.76 24.83 -3.71
C ASP A 4 -9.17 24.06 -4.88
N ARG A 5 -8.12 23.26 -4.66
CA ARG A 5 -7.51 22.41 -5.70
C ARG A 5 -7.09 21.08 -5.10
N PHE A 6 -7.34 19.98 -5.82
CA PHE A 6 -7.08 18.62 -5.34
C PHE A 6 -6.66 17.67 -6.46
N ALA A 7 -5.97 16.59 -6.10
CA ALA A 7 -5.77 15.46 -7.00
C ALA A 7 -6.98 14.53 -6.91
N PHE A 8 -7.39 13.94 -8.03
CA PHE A 8 -8.53 13.03 -8.08
C PHE A 8 -8.10 11.67 -8.63
N CYS A 9 -8.45 10.60 -7.92
CA CYS A 9 -8.30 9.22 -8.38
C CYS A 9 -9.67 8.55 -8.35
N GLY A 10 -10.12 8.05 -9.49
CA GLY A 10 -11.42 7.42 -9.65
C GLY A 10 -11.31 6.05 -10.28
N VAL A 11 -11.94 5.04 -9.66
CA VAL A 11 -12.06 3.68 -10.19
C VAL A 11 -13.45 3.48 -10.79
N SER A 12 -13.55 2.90 -11.98
CA SER A 12 -14.84 2.56 -12.61
C SER A 12 -15.75 3.79 -12.75
N MET A 13 -16.98 3.76 -12.22
CA MET A 13 -17.86 4.92 -12.12
C MET A 13 -17.15 6.17 -11.56
N GLY A 14 -16.25 6.01 -10.59
CA GLY A 14 -15.42 7.10 -10.09
C GLY A 14 -14.52 7.72 -11.16
N GLY A 15 -13.99 6.92 -12.09
CA GLY A 15 -13.25 7.40 -13.24
C GLY A 15 -14.12 8.18 -14.23
N ALA A 16 -15.37 7.77 -14.45
CA ALA A 16 -16.35 8.54 -15.24
C ALA A 16 -16.64 9.92 -14.60
N ILE A 17 -16.80 9.96 -13.28
CA ILE A 17 -16.89 11.22 -12.51
C ILE A 17 -15.61 12.04 -12.71
N GLY A 18 -14.43 11.42 -12.64
CA GLY A 18 -13.15 12.07 -12.87
C GLY A 18 -13.02 12.69 -14.27
N MET A 19 -13.48 12.01 -15.32
CA MET A 19 -13.52 12.56 -16.67
C MET A 19 -14.47 13.76 -16.75
N HIS A 20 -15.67 13.66 -16.16
CA HIS A 20 -16.60 14.79 -16.09
C HIS A 20 -15.97 16.00 -15.36
N LEU A 21 -15.30 15.78 -14.23
CA LEU A 21 -14.54 16.83 -13.53
C LEU A 21 -13.41 17.41 -14.40
N GLY A 22 -12.69 16.56 -15.14
CA GLY A 22 -11.63 16.99 -16.05
C GLY A 22 -12.14 17.85 -17.21
N ILE A 23 -13.33 17.56 -17.73
CA ILE A 23 -13.96 18.28 -18.85
C ILE A 23 -14.52 19.63 -18.39
N HIS A 24 -15.19 19.67 -17.23
CA HIS A 24 -15.98 20.83 -16.81
C HIS A 24 -15.29 21.67 -15.72
N HIS A 25 -14.33 21.10 -14.99
CA HIS A 25 -13.76 21.69 -13.78
C HIS A 25 -12.24 21.50 -13.68
N ALA A 26 -11.51 21.45 -14.80
CA ALA A 26 -10.06 21.25 -14.85
C ALA A 26 -9.26 22.15 -13.88
N GLY A 27 -9.69 23.40 -13.68
CA GLY A 27 -9.03 24.35 -12.76
C GLY A 27 -9.01 23.91 -11.28
N ARG A 28 -9.88 22.97 -10.88
CA ARG A 28 -9.94 22.39 -9.53
C ARG A 28 -9.01 21.19 -9.38
N LEU A 29 -8.45 20.65 -10.46
CA LEU A 29 -7.64 19.44 -10.44
C LEU A 29 -6.14 19.76 -10.52
N SER A 30 -5.34 19.11 -9.68
CA SER A 30 -3.88 19.10 -9.79
C SER A 30 -3.36 17.93 -10.64
N ARG A 31 -4.02 16.78 -10.49
CA ARG A 31 -3.76 15.50 -11.16
C ARG A 31 -5.06 14.72 -11.31
N LEU A 32 -5.18 13.95 -12.38
CA LEU A 32 -6.34 13.11 -12.65
C LEU A 32 -5.90 11.66 -12.93
N MET A 33 -6.29 10.73 -12.06
CA MET A 33 -6.03 9.30 -12.25
C MET A 33 -7.34 8.58 -12.54
N LEU A 34 -7.41 7.94 -13.71
CA LEU A 34 -8.57 7.24 -14.24
C LEU A 34 -8.28 5.74 -14.25
N CYS A 35 -8.86 4.99 -13.31
CA CYS A 35 -8.58 3.57 -13.15
C CYS A 35 -9.77 2.73 -13.64
N ASN A 36 -9.52 1.74 -14.51
CA ASN A 36 -10.51 0.73 -14.89
C ASN A 36 -11.89 1.32 -15.17
N THR A 37 -11.92 2.26 -16.12
CA THR A 37 -13.11 3.06 -16.45
C THR A 37 -13.31 3.13 -17.96
N ALA A 38 -14.44 3.67 -18.38
CA ALA A 38 -14.78 3.91 -19.77
C ALA A 38 -15.55 5.25 -19.92
N PRO A 39 -15.45 5.91 -21.08
CA PRO A 39 -16.17 7.16 -21.35
C PRO A 39 -17.67 6.95 -21.64
N SER A 40 -18.08 5.71 -21.92
CA SER A 40 -19.46 5.23 -22.00
C SER A 40 -19.54 3.76 -21.63
N PHE A 41 -20.77 3.25 -21.51
CA PHE A 41 -21.05 1.87 -21.13
C PHE A 41 -22.21 1.28 -21.94
N PRO A 42 -22.23 -0.05 -22.20
CA PRO A 42 -23.32 -0.70 -22.92
C PRO A 42 -24.65 -0.56 -22.16
N ARG A 43 -25.65 0.09 -22.78
CA ARG A 43 -26.88 0.45 -22.06
C ARG A 43 -27.70 -0.76 -21.65
N ASP A 44 -27.77 -1.76 -22.52
CA ASP A 44 -28.47 -3.03 -22.33
C ASP A 44 -27.94 -3.81 -21.12
N VAL A 45 -26.62 -3.82 -20.91
CA VAL A 45 -25.98 -4.47 -19.76
C VAL A 45 -26.42 -3.83 -18.44
N PHE A 46 -26.48 -2.49 -18.40
CA PHE A 46 -26.89 -1.76 -17.19
C PHE A 46 -28.41 -1.81 -16.98
N ASP A 47 -29.22 -1.77 -18.04
CA ASP A 47 -30.68 -1.95 -17.94
C ASP A 47 -31.04 -3.35 -17.42
N ALA A 48 -30.34 -4.40 -17.89
CA ALA A 48 -30.49 -5.75 -17.35
C ALA A 48 -30.10 -5.81 -15.87
N ARG A 49 -28.96 -5.23 -15.49
CA ARG A 49 -28.50 -5.19 -14.09
C ARG A 49 -29.49 -4.46 -13.18
N ILE A 50 -30.04 -3.32 -13.62
CA ILE A 50 -31.05 -2.55 -12.87
C ILE A 50 -32.29 -3.40 -12.62
N ARG A 51 -32.79 -4.12 -13.63
CA ARG A 51 -33.93 -5.03 -13.46
C ARG A 51 -33.64 -6.11 -12.43
N THR A 52 -32.51 -6.79 -12.54
CA THR A 52 -32.11 -7.84 -11.60
C THR A 52 -32.04 -7.34 -10.16
N ILE A 53 -31.52 -6.13 -9.93
CA ILE A 53 -31.45 -5.55 -8.58
C ILE A 53 -32.84 -5.19 -8.05
N ARG A 54 -33.71 -4.65 -8.89
CA ARG A 54 -35.09 -4.30 -8.50
C ARG A 54 -35.91 -5.53 -8.12
N GLU A 55 -35.67 -6.65 -8.78
CA GLU A 55 -36.38 -7.92 -8.55
C GLU A 55 -35.79 -8.73 -7.40
N GLY A 56 -34.46 -8.81 -7.30
CA GLY A 56 -33.75 -9.75 -6.40
C GLY A 56 -32.78 -9.11 -5.41
N GLY A 57 -32.75 -7.78 -5.31
CA GLY A 57 -31.84 -7.06 -4.42
C GLY A 57 -30.36 -7.20 -4.79
N MET A 58 -29.47 -6.84 -3.85
CA MET A 58 -28.03 -6.92 -4.06
C MET A 58 -27.51 -8.36 -4.15
N GLN A 59 -28.18 -9.31 -3.48
CA GLN A 59 -27.83 -10.74 -3.52
C GLN A 59 -27.85 -11.28 -4.96
N ALA A 60 -28.84 -10.86 -5.76
CA ALA A 60 -29.02 -11.35 -7.13
C ALA A 60 -27.88 -10.96 -8.09
N VAL A 61 -27.09 -9.94 -7.76
CA VAL A 61 -25.96 -9.48 -8.59
C VAL A 61 -24.59 -9.73 -7.97
N ALA A 62 -24.51 -10.08 -6.68
CA ALA A 62 -23.26 -10.11 -5.93
C ALA A 62 -22.20 -11.03 -6.55
N ASP A 63 -22.58 -12.27 -6.88
CA ASP A 63 -21.62 -13.25 -7.43
C ASP A 63 -21.08 -12.82 -8.79
N GLY A 64 -21.97 -12.36 -9.67
CA GLY A 64 -21.60 -11.89 -11.00
C GLY A 64 -20.77 -10.60 -10.96
N VAL A 65 -20.98 -9.73 -9.98
CA VAL A 65 -20.15 -8.53 -9.77
C VAL A 65 -18.76 -8.92 -9.28
N LEU A 66 -18.66 -9.78 -8.26
CA LEU A 66 -17.38 -10.22 -7.72
C LEU A 66 -16.54 -11.02 -8.72
N GLN A 67 -17.19 -11.81 -9.58
CA GLN A 67 -16.52 -12.53 -10.66
C GLN A 67 -15.83 -11.57 -11.64
N ARG A 68 -16.41 -10.40 -11.90
CA ARG A 68 -15.84 -9.37 -12.78
C ARG A 68 -14.84 -8.47 -12.05
N PHE A 69 -14.99 -8.31 -10.74
CA PHE A 69 -14.16 -7.40 -9.95
C PHE A 69 -12.73 -7.90 -9.71
N PHE A 70 -12.55 -9.21 -9.67
CA PHE A 70 -11.30 -9.86 -9.27
C PHE A 70 -10.91 -10.95 -10.24
N THR A 71 -9.62 -11.27 -10.38
CA THR A 71 -9.22 -12.47 -11.11
C THR A 71 -9.67 -13.75 -10.40
N GLU A 72 -9.71 -14.85 -11.14
CA GLU A 72 -9.97 -16.16 -10.53
C GLU A 72 -8.92 -16.51 -9.48
N ALA A 73 -7.65 -16.21 -9.75
CA ALA A 73 -6.55 -16.43 -8.81
C ALA A 73 -6.80 -15.70 -7.48
N PHE A 74 -7.20 -14.42 -7.54
CA PHE A 74 -7.54 -13.67 -6.33
C PHE A 74 -8.73 -14.28 -5.60
N ARG A 75 -9.80 -14.65 -6.30
CA ARG A 75 -10.99 -15.25 -5.68
C ARG A 75 -10.69 -16.59 -4.99
N ARG A 76 -9.76 -17.37 -5.52
CA ARG A 76 -9.35 -18.68 -4.94
C ARG A 76 -8.50 -18.56 -3.68
N ARG A 77 -7.88 -17.40 -3.40
CA ARG A 77 -7.07 -17.18 -2.19
C ARG A 77 -7.88 -17.34 -0.89
N ASN A 78 -9.20 -17.12 -0.97
CA ASN A 78 -10.13 -17.22 0.15
C ASN A 78 -9.67 -16.45 1.40
N ASP A 79 -9.11 -15.25 1.19
CA ASP A 79 -8.70 -14.36 2.28
C ASP A 79 -9.85 -13.44 2.76
N GLY A 80 -9.62 -12.75 3.88
CA GLY A 80 -10.64 -11.86 4.48
C GLY A 80 -10.99 -10.64 3.62
N VAL A 81 -10.18 -10.29 2.60
CA VAL A 81 -10.41 -9.11 1.77
C VAL A 81 -11.62 -9.34 0.87
N LEU A 82 -11.69 -10.49 0.19
CA LEU A 82 -12.84 -10.82 -0.65
C LEU A 82 -14.13 -10.88 0.15
N ALA A 83 -14.09 -11.46 1.35
CA ALA A 83 -15.22 -11.53 2.26
C ALA A 83 -15.70 -10.12 2.68
N SER A 84 -14.77 -9.22 3.00
CA SER A 84 -15.08 -7.83 3.33
C SER A 84 -15.73 -7.07 2.17
N VAL A 85 -15.22 -7.24 0.95
CA VAL A 85 -15.79 -6.61 -0.26
C VAL A 85 -17.19 -7.16 -0.54
N ARG A 86 -17.39 -8.48 -0.42
CA ARG A 86 -18.72 -9.10 -0.57
C ARG A 86 -19.70 -8.56 0.47
N SER A 87 -19.30 -8.51 1.74
CA SER A 87 -20.14 -7.99 2.83
C SER A 87 -20.57 -6.54 2.55
N THR A 88 -19.61 -5.71 2.13
CA THR A 88 -19.86 -4.31 1.76
C THR A 88 -20.86 -4.22 0.60
N LEU A 89 -20.67 -5.01 -0.46
CA LEU A 89 -21.56 -5.04 -1.63
C LEU A 89 -23.00 -5.43 -1.25
N LEU A 90 -23.15 -6.45 -0.40
CA LEU A 90 -24.46 -6.93 0.05
C LEU A 90 -25.17 -5.94 0.98
N ALA A 91 -24.43 -5.06 1.67
CA ALA A 91 -24.97 -4.05 2.55
C ALA A 91 -25.41 -2.75 1.84
N LEU A 92 -25.13 -2.62 0.54
CA LEU A 92 -25.55 -1.44 -0.23
C LEU A 92 -27.07 -1.40 -0.41
N ASP A 93 -27.63 -0.20 -0.38
CA ASP A 93 -29.02 0.03 -0.72
C ASP A 93 -29.30 -0.32 -2.20
N PRO A 94 -30.23 -1.25 -2.50
CA PRO A 94 -30.53 -1.66 -3.87
C PRO A 94 -31.00 -0.50 -4.76
N GLN A 95 -31.78 0.46 -4.21
CA GLN A 95 -32.25 1.61 -4.98
C GLN A 95 -31.09 2.54 -5.35
N GLY A 96 -30.21 2.84 -4.40
CA GLY A 96 -29.00 3.63 -4.62
C GLY A 96 -28.08 2.99 -5.65
N TYR A 97 -27.83 1.68 -5.55
CA TYR A 97 -27.01 0.98 -6.54
C TYR A 97 -27.66 1.00 -7.93
N ALA A 98 -28.98 0.79 -8.03
CA ALA A 98 -29.69 0.88 -9.30
C ALA A 98 -29.65 2.30 -9.90
N ALA A 99 -29.71 3.34 -9.07
CA ALA A 99 -29.55 4.73 -9.50
C ALA A 99 -28.14 5.00 -10.04
N CYS A 100 -27.10 4.50 -9.36
CA CYS A 100 -25.73 4.54 -9.87
C CYS A 100 -25.59 3.80 -11.21
N CYS A 101 -26.24 2.63 -11.37
CA CYS A 101 -26.26 1.93 -12.65
C CYS A 101 -26.90 2.76 -13.76
N ALA A 102 -27.97 3.49 -13.47
CA ALA A 102 -28.61 4.38 -14.44
C ALA A 102 -27.70 5.56 -14.83
N ALA A 103 -26.99 6.15 -13.86
CA ALA A 103 -26.00 7.20 -14.12
C ALA A 103 -24.85 6.70 -15.02
N VAL A 104 -24.34 5.48 -14.76
CA VAL A 104 -23.30 4.85 -15.59
C VAL A 104 -23.83 4.53 -16.99
N ARG A 105 -25.05 4.00 -17.10
CA ARG A 105 -25.73 3.72 -18.39
C ARG A 105 -25.82 4.96 -19.26
N ASP A 106 -26.07 6.11 -18.65
CA ASP A 106 -26.31 7.38 -19.34
C ASP A 106 -25.02 8.20 -19.52
N THR A 107 -23.86 7.65 -19.14
CA THR A 107 -22.56 8.30 -19.34
C THR A 107 -22.18 8.26 -20.82
N ALA A 108 -21.92 9.43 -21.40
CA ALA A 108 -21.42 9.63 -22.76
C ALA A 108 -20.43 10.80 -22.75
N LEU A 109 -19.13 10.50 -22.71
CA LEU A 109 -18.05 11.49 -22.55
C LEU A 109 -17.02 11.45 -23.69
N GLU A 110 -17.15 10.51 -24.63
CA GLU A 110 -16.18 10.25 -25.71
C GLU A 110 -15.80 11.50 -26.50
N ALA A 111 -16.81 12.26 -26.92
CA ALA A 111 -16.62 13.44 -27.78
C ALA A 111 -15.86 14.58 -27.09
N ASP A 112 -15.85 14.59 -25.76
CA ASP A 112 -15.33 15.69 -24.95
C ASP A 112 -13.97 15.37 -24.30
N LEU A 113 -13.45 14.14 -24.42
CA LEU A 113 -12.20 13.74 -23.75
C LEU A 113 -11.01 14.64 -24.08
N GLY A 114 -10.93 15.13 -25.32
CA GLY A 114 -9.86 16.05 -25.75
C GLY A 114 -9.86 17.42 -25.04
N ARG A 115 -10.93 17.74 -24.30
CA ARG A 115 -11.01 18.96 -23.47
C ARG A 115 -10.28 18.83 -22.13
N ILE A 116 -9.92 17.61 -21.73
CA ILE A 116 -9.18 17.38 -20.48
C ILE A 116 -7.75 17.88 -20.66
N THR A 117 -7.39 18.94 -19.92
CA THR A 117 -6.04 19.53 -19.90
C THR A 117 -5.25 19.18 -18.63
N THR A 118 -5.89 18.51 -17.68
CA THR A 118 -5.25 18.11 -16.41
C THR A 118 -4.25 16.99 -16.70
N PRO A 119 -3.04 17.00 -16.12
CA PRO A 119 -2.11 15.88 -16.22
C PRO A 119 -2.78 14.59 -15.75
N THR A 120 -2.87 13.62 -16.66
CA THR A 120 -3.74 12.45 -16.51
C THR A 120 -2.95 11.15 -16.59
N LEU A 121 -3.26 10.21 -15.69
CA LEU A 121 -2.80 8.82 -15.74
C LEU A 121 -4.03 7.92 -15.91
N VAL A 122 -4.00 7.05 -16.91
CA VAL A 122 -4.98 6.00 -17.09
C VAL A 122 -4.38 4.66 -16.66
N LEU A 123 -5.00 4.03 -15.66
CA LEU A 123 -4.63 2.71 -15.17
C LEU A 123 -5.62 1.67 -15.69
N VAL A 124 -5.12 0.60 -16.31
CA VAL A 124 -5.92 -0.53 -16.80
C VAL A 124 -5.53 -1.85 -16.11
N GLY A 125 -6.51 -2.72 -15.87
CA GLY A 125 -6.29 -4.08 -15.40
C GLY A 125 -6.28 -5.05 -16.58
N ASP A 126 -5.21 -5.80 -16.81
CA ASP A 126 -5.07 -6.70 -17.97
C ASP A 126 -6.13 -7.81 -18.04
N HIS A 127 -6.81 -8.08 -16.93
CA HIS A 127 -7.88 -9.06 -16.81
C HIS A 127 -9.26 -8.43 -16.57
N ASP A 128 -9.40 -7.11 -16.72
CA ASP A 128 -10.65 -6.41 -16.52
C ASP A 128 -11.66 -6.75 -17.63
N GLN A 129 -12.75 -7.40 -17.24
CA GLN A 129 -13.85 -7.74 -18.15
C GLN A 129 -14.99 -6.72 -18.12
N SER A 130 -15.03 -5.83 -17.12
CA SER A 130 -16.06 -4.79 -17.01
C SER A 130 -15.73 -3.61 -17.89
N THR A 131 -14.45 -3.21 -17.90
CA THR A 131 -13.91 -2.16 -18.75
C THR A 131 -12.60 -2.64 -19.36
N PRO A 132 -12.66 -3.39 -20.48
CA PRO A 132 -11.47 -3.96 -21.10
C PRO A 132 -10.34 -2.94 -21.32
N PRO A 133 -9.06 -3.34 -21.18
CA PRO A 133 -7.89 -2.44 -21.26
C PRO A 133 -7.88 -1.51 -22.47
N GLU A 134 -8.39 -1.96 -23.60
CA GLU A 134 -8.46 -1.19 -24.85
C GLU A 134 -9.31 0.07 -24.67
N ARG A 135 -10.36 0.02 -23.84
CA ARG A 135 -11.20 1.18 -23.53
C ARG A 135 -10.41 2.24 -22.75
N GLY A 136 -9.59 1.82 -21.78
CA GLY A 136 -8.71 2.72 -21.05
C GLY A 136 -7.60 3.31 -21.94
N ARG A 137 -6.98 2.49 -22.80
CA ARG A 137 -6.00 2.98 -23.78
C ARG A 137 -6.60 4.01 -24.75
N ALA A 138 -7.86 3.83 -25.16
CA ALA A 138 -8.58 4.80 -25.97
C ALA A 138 -8.81 6.13 -25.24
N ILE A 139 -9.11 6.11 -23.93
CA ILE A 139 -9.19 7.33 -23.11
C ILE A 139 -7.87 8.08 -23.15
N ALA A 140 -6.75 7.40 -22.89
CA ALA A 140 -5.45 8.05 -22.88
C ALA A 140 -5.04 8.60 -24.24
N ALA A 141 -5.37 7.90 -25.34
CA ALA A 141 -5.14 8.39 -26.69
C ALA A 141 -5.93 9.67 -27.00
N ALA A 142 -7.10 9.85 -26.39
CA ALA A 142 -7.94 11.02 -26.59
C ALA A 142 -7.55 12.23 -25.71
N ILE A 143 -6.81 12.03 -24.62
CA ILE A 143 -6.41 13.09 -23.69
C ILE A 143 -4.96 13.49 -23.95
N ALA A 144 -4.73 14.76 -24.30
CA ALA A 144 -3.40 15.27 -24.61
C ALA A 144 -2.43 15.09 -23.44
N GLY A 145 -1.31 14.38 -23.68
CA GLY A 145 -0.28 14.14 -22.67
C GLY A 145 -0.67 13.14 -21.57
N ALA A 146 -1.77 12.40 -21.74
CA ALA A 146 -2.12 11.35 -20.79
C ALA A 146 -1.13 10.18 -20.86
N GLN A 147 -0.83 9.66 -19.68
CA GLN A 147 0.01 8.48 -19.48
C GLN A 147 -0.85 7.24 -19.31
N VAL A 148 -0.34 6.07 -19.69
CA VAL A 148 -1.00 4.78 -19.46
C VAL A 148 -0.10 3.87 -18.64
N ALA A 149 -0.70 3.15 -17.69
CA ALA A 149 -0.09 2.04 -16.98
C ALA A 149 -1.07 0.86 -16.93
N ALA A 150 -0.55 -0.36 -16.82
CA ALA A 150 -1.37 -1.56 -16.58
C ALA A 150 -0.88 -2.36 -15.38
N LEU A 151 -1.80 -3.08 -14.75
CA LEU A 151 -1.53 -4.05 -13.70
C LEU A 151 -2.17 -5.40 -14.04
N PRO A 152 -1.57 -6.54 -13.66
CA PRO A 152 -2.16 -7.87 -13.87
C PRO A 152 -3.29 -8.14 -12.87
N THR A 153 -4.36 -7.36 -13.00
CA THR A 153 -5.54 -7.32 -12.13
C THR A 153 -6.80 -7.34 -12.97
N ALA A 154 -7.94 -7.67 -12.35
CA ALA A 154 -9.24 -7.45 -12.95
C ALA A 154 -9.71 -6.01 -12.71
N HIS A 155 -11.00 -5.80 -12.42
CA HIS A 155 -11.60 -4.46 -12.36
C HIS A 155 -11.21 -3.64 -11.12
N LEU A 156 -10.89 -4.25 -9.98
CA LEU A 156 -10.50 -3.53 -8.76
C LEU A 156 -9.02 -3.75 -8.42
N PRO A 157 -8.11 -2.87 -8.89
CA PRO A 157 -6.68 -3.10 -8.75
C PRO A 157 -6.17 -2.85 -7.33
N HIS A 158 -6.79 -1.91 -6.60
CA HIS A 158 -6.40 -1.53 -5.25
C HIS A 158 -6.59 -2.62 -4.18
N PRO A 159 -7.66 -3.45 -4.17
CA PRO A 159 -7.71 -4.63 -3.30
C PRO A 159 -6.92 -5.82 -3.85
N GLU A 160 -6.81 -5.97 -5.18
CA GLU A 160 -6.18 -7.14 -5.80
C GLU A 160 -4.65 -7.10 -5.72
N GLN A 161 -4.06 -5.92 -5.98
CA GLN A 161 -2.63 -5.64 -5.89
C GLN A 161 -2.38 -4.28 -5.21
N PRO A 162 -2.58 -4.19 -3.89
CA PRO A 162 -2.51 -2.93 -3.15
C PRO A 162 -1.16 -2.23 -3.30
N SER A 163 -0.04 -2.96 -3.15
CA SER A 163 1.30 -2.37 -3.25
C SER A 163 1.55 -1.79 -4.64
N ALA A 164 1.30 -2.57 -5.70
CA ALA A 164 1.52 -2.11 -7.08
C ALA A 164 0.60 -0.94 -7.46
N PHE A 165 -0.63 -0.91 -6.94
CA PHE A 165 -1.52 0.23 -7.11
C PHE A 165 -0.98 1.48 -6.41
N VAL A 166 -0.52 1.37 -5.16
CA VAL A 166 0.03 2.48 -4.37
C VAL A 166 1.33 3.03 -4.98
N ASP A 167 2.23 2.15 -5.39
CA ASP A 167 3.52 2.50 -6.02
C ASP A 167 3.33 3.30 -7.32
N LEU A 168 2.18 3.14 -7.97
CA LEU A 168 1.80 3.92 -9.14
C LEU A 168 1.02 5.19 -8.77
N ALA A 169 -0.01 5.05 -7.94
CA ALA A 169 -0.94 6.12 -7.64
C ALA A 169 -0.29 7.26 -6.85
N VAL A 170 0.47 6.94 -5.80
CA VAL A 170 1.00 7.96 -4.88
C VAL A 170 2.01 8.89 -5.58
N PRO A 171 3.05 8.40 -6.27
CA PRO A 171 3.99 9.29 -6.96
C PRO A 171 3.28 10.16 -8.01
N PHE A 172 2.36 9.59 -8.79
CA PHE A 172 1.61 10.35 -9.79
C PHE A 172 0.79 11.49 -9.18
N LEU A 173 0.01 11.18 -8.14
CA LEU A 173 -0.90 12.14 -7.50
C LEU A 173 -0.12 13.25 -6.76
N LEU A 174 1.10 12.96 -6.29
CA LEU A 174 2.02 13.93 -5.70
C LEU A 174 2.82 14.72 -6.76
N GLY A 175 2.70 14.35 -8.04
CA GLY A 175 3.34 15.05 -9.15
C GLY A 175 4.79 14.63 -9.43
N GLU A 176 5.21 13.50 -8.87
CA GLU A 176 6.51 12.90 -9.15
C GLU A 176 6.55 12.25 -10.54
N ALA A 177 7.75 12.11 -11.10
CA ALA A 177 7.93 11.44 -12.38
C ALA A 177 7.64 9.94 -12.22
N LEU A 178 6.64 9.45 -12.94
CA LEU A 178 6.44 8.01 -13.05
C LEU A 178 7.56 7.43 -13.89
N PRO A 179 8.26 6.40 -13.41
CA PRO A 179 9.11 5.67 -14.31
C PRO A 179 8.17 4.96 -15.32
N ASN A 180 8.53 4.89 -16.59
CA ASN A 180 7.86 4.19 -17.72
C ASN A 180 6.34 4.39 -17.92
N CYS A 181 5.92 5.58 -18.34
CA CYS A 181 4.58 5.74 -18.92
C CYS A 181 4.69 6.43 -20.27
N ASN A 182 4.87 5.66 -21.35
CA ASN A 182 4.71 6.08 -22.76
C ASN A 182 4.82 4.92 -23.78
N GLY A 183 4.54 3.68 -23.39
CA GLY A 183 4.50 2.54 -24.31
C GLY A 183 3.52 1.48 -23.84
N PRO A 184 3.16 0.49 -24.70
CA PRO A 184 2.71 -0.80 -24.18
C PRO A 184 3.71 -1.21 -23.10
N LEU A 185 3.25 -1.80 -21.99
CA LEU A 185 4.15 -2.60 -21.16
C LEU A 185 4.65 -3.71 -22.07
N ASP A 186 5.75 -3.41 -22.75
CA ASP A 186 6.48 -4.36 -23.55
C ASP A 186 6.78 -5.49 -22.59
N ARG A 187 6.57 -6.72 -23.07
CA ARG A 187 6.73 -7.97 -22.30
C ARG A 187 8.20 -8.24 -21.97
N ALA A 188 8.98 -7.22 -21.67
CA ALA A 188 10.11 -7.33 -20.79
C ALA A 188 9.55 -7.50 -19.39
N GLY A 189 10.01 -8.56 -18.70
CA GLY A 189 9.74 -8.78 -17.30
C GLY A 189 9.95 -7.53 -16.44
N PRO A 190 9.53 -7.58 -15.17
CA PRO A 190 9.50 -6.42 -14.27
C PRO A 190 10.77 -5.57 -14.42
N ARG A 191 10.64 -4.23 -14.50
CA ARG A 191 11.76 -3.27 -14.42
C ARG A 191 12.83 -3.83 -13.52
N ALA A 192 13.88 -4.45 -14.09
CA ALA A 192 14.69 -5.47 -13.42
C ALA A 192 14.17 -5.72 -12.01
N ALA A 193 13.04 -6.46 -11.86
CA ALA A 193 12.48 -6.68 -10.52
C ALA A 193 13.70 -7.07 -9.72
N GLU A 194 13.99 -6.32 -8.67
CA GLU A 194 14.87 -6.87 -7.69
C GLU A 194 14.21 -8.19 -7.32
N THR A 195 14.85 -9.26 -7.77
CA THR A 195 14.34 -10.60 -7.58
C THR A 195 14.06 -10.75 -6.10
N HIS A 196 13.14 -11.62 -5.70
CA HIS A 196 12.99 -11.93 -4.28
C HIS A 196 14.36 -12.24 -3.64
N ALA A 197 15.32 -12.78 -4.40
CA ALA A 197 16.71 -12.93 -3.99
C ALA A 197 17.42 -11.59 -3.71
N GLN A 198 17.37 -10.60 -4.60
CA GLN A 198 17.99 -9.28 -4.38
C GLN A 198 17.36 -8.51 -3.20
N ALA A 199 16.03 -8.51 -3.07
CA ALA A 199 15.35 -7.90 -1.93
C ALA A 199 15.69 -8.61 -0.61
N THR A 200 15.76 -9.96 -0.64
CA THR A 200 16.19 -10.76 0.51
C THR A 200 17.64 -10.47 0.87
N GLU A 201 18.53 -10.29 -0.11
CA GLU A 201 19.94 -9.99 0.10
C GLU A 201 20.13 -8.63 0.80
N ARG A 202 19.48 -7.57 0.31
CA ARG A 202 19.52 -6.25 0.96
C ARG A 202 18.91 -6.27 2.35
N GLY A 203 17.76 -6.94 2.49
CA GLY A 203 17.10 -7.13 3.78
C GLY A 203 18.01 -7.83 4.78
N LEU A 204 18.66 -8.91 4.35
CA LEU A 204 19.60 -9.65 5.20
C LEU A 204 20.83 -8.80 5.54
N ALA A 205 21.37 -8.05 4.58
CA ALA A 205 22.47 -7.12 4.83
C ALA A 205 22.09 -6.04 5.84
N ARG A 206 20.88 -5.47 5.76
CA ARG A 206 20.38 -4.49 6.73
C ARG A 206 20.14 -5.11 8.10
N ARG A 207 19.54 -6.30 8.15
CA ARG A 207 19.32 -7.06 9.38
C ARG A 207 20.62 -7.33 10.11
N ARG A 208 21.67 -7.77 9.40
CA ARG A 208 23.02 -7.97 9.96
C ARG A 208 23.64 -6.69 10.51
N ARG A 209 23.52 -5.57 9.79
CA ARG A 209 24.00 -4.27 10.28
C ARG A 209 23.26 -3.80 11.53
N THR A 210 21.98 -4.14 11.66
CA THR A 210 21.13 -3.62 12.75
C THR A 210 21.21 -4.49 14.01
N LEU A 211 21.12 -5.81 13.86
CA LEU A 211 21.06 -6.78 14.97
C LEU A 211 22.40 -7.49 15.23
N GLY A 212 23.40 -7.28 14.37
CA GLY A 212 24.70 -7.95 14.43
C GLY A 212 24.75 -9.22 13.58
N ALA A 213 25.82 -9.37 12.79
CA ALA A 213 25.97 -10.49 11.85
C ALA A 213 25.94 -11.86 12.54
N ALA A 214 26.67 -12.02 13.65
CA ALA A 214 26.72 -13.28 14.40
C ALA A 214 25.36 -13.73 14.94
N HIS A 215 24.48 -12.78 15.33
CA HIS A 215 23.12 -13.11 15.77
C HIS A 215 22.28 -13.60 14.59
N VAL A 216 22.30 -12.86 13.49
CA VAL A 216 21.49 -13.14 12.29
C VAL A 216 21.93 -14.45 11.63
N ASP A 217 23.22 -14.68 11.47
CA ASP A 217 23.73 -15.88 10.80
C ASP A 217 23.42 -17.15 11.59
N ARG A 218 23.45 -17.09 12.93
CA ARG A 218 22.99 -18.20 13.78
C ARG A 218 21.51 -18.51 13.55
N ARG A 219 20.67 -17.49 13.51
CA ARG A 219 19.22 -17.63 13.26
C ARG A 219 18.91 -18.14 11.86
N VAL A 220 19.70 -17.78 10.86
CA VAL A 220 19.55 -18.28 9.48
C VAL A 220 20.01 -19.73 9.37
N ALA A 221 21.07 -20.12 10.10
CA ALA A 221 21.58 -21.49 10.13
C ALA A 221 20.65 -22.47 10.89
N GLU A 222 19.85 -21.97 11.83
CA GLU A 222 18.71 -22.68 12.43
C GLU A 222 17.60 -22.83 11.37
N HIS A 223 17.83 -23.65 10.35
CA HIS A 223 16.88 -23.86 9.26
C HIS A 223 15.65 -24.63 9.76
N ASP A 224 14.51 -23.95 9.78
CA ASP A 224 13.22 -24.52 10.12
C ASP A 224 12.25 -24.30 8.94
N PRO A 225 11.87 -25.35 8.21
CA PRO A 225 10.90 -25.26 7.12
C PRO A 225 9.56 -24.66 7.55
N PHE A 226 9.17 -24.81 8.83
CA PHE A 226 7.92 -24.28 9.35
C PHE A 226 7.92 -22.75 9.42
N THR A 227 9.07 -22.13 9.71
CA THR A 227 9.20 -20.66 9.82
C THR A 227 9.85 -20.00 8.58
N ALA A 228 10.21 -20.76 7.56
CA ALA A 228 10.94 -20.27 6.39
C ALA A 228 10.23 -19.11 5.68
N ASP A 229 8.93 -19.25 5.41
CA ASP A 229 8.13 -18.21 4.73
C ASP A 229 8.02 -16.93 5.58
N PHE A 230 7.91 -17.10 6.91
CA PHE A 230 7.86 -15.99 7.85
C PHE A 230 9.20 -15.24 7.94
N GLN A 231 10.33 -15.96 7.94
CA GLN A 231 11.66 -15.34 7.90
C GLN A 231 11.90 -14.60 6.59
N GLN A 232 11.44 -15.13 5.45
CA GLN A 232 11.50 -14.42 4.17
C GLN A 232 10.64 -13.16 4.18
N LEU A 233 9.42 -13.24 4.70
CA LEU A 233 8.52 -12.09 4.84
C LEU A 233 9.17 -10.97 5.64
N ILE A 234 9.65 -11.27 6.85
CA ILE A 234 10.29 -10.28 7.73
C ILE A 234 11.55 -9.71 7.07
N THR A 235 12.38 -10.56 6.46
CA THR A 235 13.63 -10.14 5.81
C THR A 235 13.38 -9.09 4.72
N ARG A 236 12.37 -9.30 3.87
CA ARG A 236 12.03 -8.34 2.83
C ARG A 236 11.32 -7.11 3.39
N TYR A 237 10.23 -7.29 4.13
CA TYR A 237 9.40 -6.14 4.52
C TYR A 237 10.03 -5.30 5.63
N ALA A 238 10.43 -5.92 6.74
CA ALA A 238 10.98 -5.15 7.84
C ALA A 238 12.35 -4.58 7.45
N TRP A 239 13.25 -5.45 6.99
CA TRP A 239 14.66 -5.08 6.89
C TRP A 239 15.02 -4.40 5.56
N ASP A 240 14.41 -4.79 4.45
CA ASP A 240 14.59 -4.08 3.19
C ASP A 240 13.66 -2.87 3.10
N GLU A 241 12.34 -3.09 3.03
CA GLU A 241 11.40 -2.02 2.68
C GLU A 241 11.25 -0.92 3.75
N ILE A 242 11.31 -1.25 5.04
CA ILE A 242 11.07 -0.28 6.11
C ILE A 242 12.37 0.30 6.67
N TRP A 243 13.33 -0.55 7.03
CA TRP A 243 14.57 -0.10 7.65
C TRP A 243 15.52 0.60 6.67
N ASN A 244 15.49 0.31 5.36
CA ASN A 244 16.32 1.03 4.38
C ASN A 244 15.76 2.39 3.92
N ARG A 245 14.56 2.80 4.36
CA ARG A 245 14.00 4.11 3.95
C ARG A 245 14.85 5.27 4.48
N PRO A 246 15.05 6.34 3.69
CA PRO A 246 16.03 7.38 4.01
C PRO A 246 15.56 8.41 5.04
N ALA A 247 14.25 8.48 5.32
CA ALA A 247 13.67 9.58 6.11
C ALA A 247 14.11 9.64 7.58
N LEU A 248 14.56 8.52 8.16
CA LEU A 248 15.04 8.45 9.53
C LEU A 248 16.39 7.73 9.55
N ASP A 249 17.34 8.30 10.28
CA ASP A 249 18.64 7.68 10.53
C ASP A 249 18.51 6.44 11.44
N PRO A 250 19.53 5.55 11.47
CA PRO A 250 19.48 4.32 12.25
C PRO A 250 19.24 4.53 13.75
N ARG A 251 19.83 5.56 14.34
CA ARG A 251 19.75 5.86 15.78
C ARG A 251 18.33 6.27 16.14
N THR A 252 17.72 7.18 15.38
CA THR A 252 16.33 7.58 15.59
C THR A 252 15.37 6.39 15.44
N ARG A 253 15.56 5.54 14.42
CA ARG A 253 14.74 4.32 14.26
C ARG A 253 14.86 3.36 15.44
N ARG A 254 16.08 3.17 15.96
CA ARG A 254 16.36 2.36 17.15
C ARG A 254 15.56 2.85 18.35
N LEU A 255 15.60 4.15 18.64
CA LEU A 255 14.88 4.75 19.77
C LEU A 255 13.36 4.56 19.64
N LEU A 256 12.81 4.71 18.43
CA LEU A 256 11.39 4.44 18.18
C LEU A 256 11.03 2.97 18.42
N VAL A 257 11.85 2.03 17.94
CA VAL A 257 11.62 0.60 18.19
C VAL A 257 11.67 0.29 19.68
N LEU A 258 12.67 0.81 20.40
CA LEU A 258 12.80 0.60 21.84
C LEU A 258 11.61 1.17 22.62
N ALA A 259 11.14 2.36 22.24
CA ALA A 259 9.93 2.95 22.83
C ALA A 259 8.71 2.05 22.60
N MET A 260 8.47 1.62 21.35
CA MET A 260 7.33 0.76 21.00
C MET A 260 7.40 -0.60 21.70
N MET A 261 8.56 -1.27 21.70
CA MET A 261 8.71 -2.59 22.32
C MET A 261 8.54 -2.53 23.84
N ALA A 262 9.06 -1.48 24.48
CA ALA A 262 8.83 -1.26 25.92
C ALA A 262 7.34 -1.05 26.23
N VAL A 263 6.67 -0.13 25.51
CA VAL A 263 5.25 0.18 25.73
C VAL A 263 4.34 -1.03 25.47
N LEU A 264 4.67 -1.85 24.47
CA LEU A 264 3.92 -3.08 24.17
C LEU A 264 4.29 -4.28 25.07
N GLY A 265 5.26 -4.13 25.97
CA GLY A 265 5.74 -5.21 26.85
C GLY A 265 6.41 -6.37 26.11
N ARG A 266 6.99 -6.12 24.92
CA ARG A 266 7.69 -7.12 24.10
C ARG A 266 9.18 -7.15 24.48
N TRP A 267 9.45 -7.68 25.66
CA TRP A 267 10.74 -7.55 26.33
C TRP A 267 11.88 -8.31 25.66
N GLU A 268 11.59 -9.43 25.00
CA GLU A 268 12.59 -10.20 24.25
C GLU A 268 13.15 -9.41 23.06
N GLU A 269 12.27 -8.75 22.31
CA GLU A 269 12.63 -7.87 21.19
C GLU A 269 13.30 -6.58 21.71
N TYR A 270 12.79 -6.01 22.80
CA TYR A 270 13.40 -4.86 23.46
C TYR A 270 14.85 -5.14 23.83
N GLU A 271 15.10 -6.24 24.56
CA GLU A 271 16.44 -6.58 25.05
C GLU A 271 17.41 -6.88 23.89
N MET A 272 16.94 -7.54 22.83
CA MET A 272 17.70 -7.75 21.61
C MET A 272 18.14 -6.41 20.97
N HIS A 273 17.21 -5.47 20.84
CA HIS A 273 17.47 -4.15 20.25
C HIS A 273 18.35 -3.26 21.15
N VAL A 274 18.26 -3.39 22.48
CA VAL A 274 19.17 -2.71 23.40
C VAL A 274 20.59 -3.24 23.22
N ALA A 275 20.78 -4.57 23.27
CA ALA A 275 22.09 -5.19 23.15
C ALA A 275 22.77 -4.81 21.82
N ALA A 276 22.04 -4.96 20.70
CA ALA A 276 22.54 -4.59 19.39
C ALA A 276 22.75 -3.08 19.23
N GLY A 277 21.92 -2.26 19.88
CA GLY A 277 22.04 -0.81 19.86
C GLY A 277 23.30 -0.32 20.56
N PHE A 278 23.57 -0.79 21.79
CA PHE A 278 24.75 -0.39 22.54
C PHE A 278 26.06 -0.87 21.91
N ALA A 279 26.03 -1.97 21.16
CA ALA A 279 27.16 -2.43 20.36
C ALA A 279 27.39 -1.59 19.08
N ALA A 280 26.47 -0.68 18.73
CA ALA A 280 26.50 0.10 17.50
C ALA A 280 26.29 1.60 17.79
N GLU A 281 25.08 2.14 17.58
CA GLU A 281 24.83 3.59 17.58
C GLU A 281 24.07 4.15 18.80
N LEU A 282 23.57 3.31 19.70
CA LEU A 282 22.71 3.75 20.81
C LEU A 282 23.55 4.26 21.98
N GLN A 283 23.20 5.45 22.50
CA GLN A 283 23.81 5.96 23.73
C GLN A 283 22.91 5.70 24.95
N ALA A 284 23.52 5.38 26.10
CA ALA A 284 22.81 5.13 27.35
C ALA A 284 21.94 6.32 27.78
N ALA A 285 22.42 7.55 27.55
CA ALA A 285 21.68 8.77 27.87
C ALA A 285 20.36 8.89 27.08
N GLU A 286 20.34 8.48 25.81
CA GLU A 286 19.13 8.57 24.99
C GLU A 286 18.11 7.50 25.35
N LEU A 287 18.57 6.27 25.62
CA LEU A 287 17.67 5.23 26.09
C LEU A 287 17.04 5.63 27.44
N LYS A 288 17.81 6.31 28.30
CA LYS A 288 17.28 6.89 29.53
C LYS A 288 16.15 7.89 29.24
N GLU A 289 16.33 8.84 28.32
CA GLU A 289 15.28 9.80 27.96
C GLU A 289 14.02 9.11 27.40
N VAL A 290 14.18 8.09 26.55
CA VAL A 290 13.06 7.30 26.03
C VAL A 290 12.29 6.60 27.16
N LEU A 291 12.99 6.00 28.12
CA LEU A 291 12.36 5.31 29.24
C LEU A 291 11.70 6.26 30.24
N LEU A 292 12.26 7.47 30.43
CA LEU A 292 11.61 8.51 31.22
C LEU A 292 10.30 8.96 30.57
N MET A 293 10.28 9.15 29.25
CA MET A 293 9.04 9.41 28.51
C MET A 293 8.04 8.25 28.65
N ALA A 294 8.50 7.00 28.53
CA ALA A 294 7.65 5.83 28.71
C ALA A 294 7.04 5.76 30.13
N ALA A 295 7.77 6.18 31.16
CA ALA A 295 7.23 6.24 32.53
C ALA A 295 6.01 7.17 32.64
N ILE A 296 6.05 8.31 31.96
CA ILE A 296 4.98 9.32 32.01
C ILE A 296 3.77 8.91 31.17
N TYR A 297 4.00 8.39 29.97
CA TYR A 297 2.91 8.15 29.01
C TYR A 297 2.39 6.72 28.98
N ALA A 298 3.18 5.74 29.43
CA ALA A 298 2.82 4.32 29.45
C ALA A 298 2.90 3.69 30.87
N GLY A 299 3.32 4.47 31.87
CA GLY A 299 3.35 4.07 33.27
C GLY A 299 4.74 3.68 33.78
N VAL A 300 5.01 4.04 35.03
CA VAL A 300 6.26 3.77 35.74
C VAL A 300 6.69 2.28 35.70
N PRO A 301 5.78 1.28 35.80
CA PRO A 301 6.19 -0.13 35.72
C PRO A 301 6.86 -0.54 34.40
N VAL A 302 6.45 0.06 33.26
CA VAL A 302 7.06 -0.17 31.95
C VAL A 302 8.51 0.33 31.98
N ALA A 303 8.71 1.56 32.45
CA ALA A 303 10.04 2.15 32.54
C ALA A 303 10.95 1.38 33.51
N ASN A 304 10.43 0.94 34.68
CA ASN A 304 11.20 0.14 35.63
C ASN A 304 11.72 -1.15 35.01
N THR A 305 10.87 -1.87 34.28
CA THR A 305 11.29 -3.09 33.56
C THR A 305 12.33 -2.76 32.49
N GLY A 306 12.07 -1.72 31.68
CA GLY A 306 13.00 -1.27 30.63
C GLY A 306 14.38 -0.89 31.16
N PHE A 307 14.46 -0.10 32.24
CA PHE A 307 15.72 0.25 32.90
C PHE A 307 16.44 -0.99 33.44
N GLY A 308 15.69 -1.91 34.07
CA GLY A 308 16.23 -3.16 34.62
C GLY A 308 16.89 -4.04 33.56
N LEU A 309 16.23 -4.20 32.40
CA LEU A 309 16.78 -4.95 31.27
C LEU A 309 17.95 -4.20 30.62
N ALA A 310 17.81 -2.90 30.37
CA ALA A 310 18.86 -2.11 29.72
C ALA A 310 20.17 -2.10 30.51
N ARG A 311 20.09 -2.05 31.85
CA ARG A 311 21.26 -2.08 32.73
C ARG A 311 22.12 -3.33 32.58
N ARG A 312 21.54 -4.47 32.18
CA ARG A 312 22.29 -5.73 31.96
C ARG A 312 23.27 -5.64 30.79
N HIS A 313 23.02 -4.71 29.86
CA HIS A 313 23.80 -4.53 28.64
C HIS A 313 24.72 -3.31 28.69
N LEU A 314 24.68 -2.52 29.77
CA LEU A 314 25.66 -1.48 30.03
C LEU A 314 26.92 -2.12 30.62
N GLN A 315 28.07 -1.88 30.00
CA GLN A 315 29.35 -2.27 30.62
C GLN A 315 29.48 -1.60 32.00
N PRO A 316 30.09 -2.27 32.99
CA PRO A 316 30.34 -1.65 34.28
C PRO A 316 31.21 -0.41 34.07
N THR A 317 30.74 0.75 34.53
CA THR A 317 31.57 1.95 34.60
C THR A 317 32.80 1.62 35.45
N PRO A 318 34.04 1.87 34.98
CA PRO A 318 35.20 1.72 35.86
C PRO A 318 34.96 2.61 37.09
N ARG A 319 35.06 2.01 38.29
CA ARG A 319 35.05 2.77 39.54
C ARG A 319 36.13 3.85 39.42
N PRO A 320 35.84 5.13 39.71
CA PRO A 320 36.92 6.10 39.85
C PRO A 320 37.90 5.54 40.87
N ALA A 321 39.19 5.53 40.52
CA ALA A 321 40.24 5.17 41.45
C ALA A 321 40.05 6.04 42.70
N ALA A 322 40.00 5.41 43.87
CA ALA A 322 40.05 6.15 45.13
C ALA A 322 41.35 6.95 45.11
N GLU A 323 41.24 8.28 45.08
CA GLU A 323 42.40 9.15 45.29
C GLU A 323 42.93 8.90 46.71
N PRO A 324 44.26 8.75 46.88
CA PRO A 324 44.89 8.49 48.17
C PRO A 324 44.80 9.67 49.15
#